data_AF-A0A372K5Z8-F1
#
_entry.id   AF-A0A372K5Z8-F1
#
_cell.length_a   1.000
_cell.length_b   1.000
_cell.length_c   1.000
_cell.angle_alpha   90.00
_cell.angle_beta   90.00
_cell.angle_gamma   90.00
#
_symmetry.space_group_name_H-M   'P 1'
#
loop_
_entity.id
_entity.type
_entity.pdbx_description
1 polymer ?
#
loop_
_entity_poly.entity_id
_entity_poly.type
_entity_poly.pdbx_seq_one_letter_code
_entity_poly.pdbx_strand_id
1 'polypeptide(L)'
;MTAKTITSRLPNPDILSDPDWTLWNEFIESQGIPTCSEEVVRRYQNIEQDSWRYLEARVLNHFLNLRHFGRDSYYAELAEDYFDLEEEEYPVDASVAGLEAVFAFKACRFTSDSVVFKGVSSEPFYKIHAFEDVQPGQMLQFHGFVSTSVCRDKALDFVHKTGSLLVIRGLDLVDCVVLENLTVQTTANAHVPEHEVLLWRSVMMEVLQVVPATGHSPREVHLKAV
;
A
#
# COMPACT_ATOMS: atom_id res chain seq x y z
N MET A 1 -17.35 -8.02 13.25
CA MET A 1 -17.84 -8.62 11.98
C MET A 1 -16.63 -9.18 11.25
N THR A 2 -16.79 -10.22 10.43
CA THR A 2 -15.70 -10.81 9.63
C THR A 2 -15.61 -10.10 8.28
N ALA A 3 -14.39 -9.91 7.76
CA ALA A 3 -14.16 -9.34 6.44
C ALA A 3 -14.96 -10.08 5.35
N LYS A 4 -15.42 -9.36 4.33
CA LYS A 4 -16.16 -9.93 3.20
C LYS A 4 -15.22 -10.73 2.29
N THR A 5 -15.49 -12.02 2.10
CA THR A 5 -14.75 -12.83 1.13
C THR A 5 -15.24 -12.55 -0.30
N ILE A 6 -14.32 -12.25 -1.20
CA ILE A 6 -14.56 -12.06 -2.63
C ILE A 6 -14.17 -13.35 -3.35
N THR A 7 -15.06 -13.87 -4.21
CA THR A 7 -14.87 -15.18 -4.87
C THR A 7 -14.30 -15.08 -6.27
N SER A 8 -14.17 -13.88 -6.80
CA SER A 8 -13.57 -13.60 -8.10
C SER A 8 -12.18 -13.00 -7.93
N ARG A 9 -11.26 -13.33 -8.84
CA ARG A 9 -9.93 -12.75 -8.91
C ARG A 9 -10.01 -11.26 -9.24
N LEU A 10 -9.14 -10.45 -8.62
CA LEU A 10 -8.94 -9.04 -8.99
C LEU A 10 -8.61 -8.91 -10.49
N PRO A 11 -9.21 -7.95 -11.20
CA PRO A 11 -8.72 -7.58 -12.53
C PRO A 11 -7.33 -6.96 -12.36
N ASN A 12 -6.33 -7.52 -13.05
CA ASN A 12 -4.94 -7.10 -12.96
C ASN A 12 -4.42 -6.65 -14.33
N PRO A 13 -4.84 -5.47 -14.83
CA PRO A 13 -4.28 -4.92 -16.05
C PRO A 13 -2.78 -4.68 -15.87
N ASP A 14 -1.97 -5.14 -16.81
CA ASP A 14 -0.52 -4.92 -16.76
C ASP A 14 -0.16 -3.49 -17.18
N ILE A 15 -0.90 -2.93 -18.15
CA ILE A 15 -0.64 -1.60 -18.73
C ILE A 15 -1.86 -0.68 -18.66
N LEU A 16 -1.64 0.63 -18.66
CA LEU A 16 -2.74 1.62 -18.55
C LEU A 16 -3.71 1.62 -19.75
N SER A 17 -3.26 1.12 -20.91
CA SER A 17 -4.10 0.99 -22.11
C SER A 17 -4.85 -0.35 -22.20
N ASP A 18 -4.70 -1.21 -21.20
CA ASP A 18 -5.38 -2.51 -21.16
C ASP A 18 -6.90 -2.30 -21.05
N PRO A 19 -7.72 -2.92 -21.91
CA PRO A 19 -9.18 -2.90 -21.78
C PRO A 19 -9.68 -3.33 -20.39
N ASP A 20 -8.95 -4.21 -19.70
CA ASP A 20 -9.32 -4.67 -18.36
C ASP A 20 -9.28 -3.55 -17.32
N TRP A 21 -8.66 -2.41 -17.63
CA TRP A 21 -8.70 -1.20 -16.81
C TRP A 21 -10.13 -0.72 -16.54
N THR A 22 -11.04 -0.83 -17.51
CA THR A 22 -12.43 -0.39 -17.33
C THR A 22 -13.26 -1.35 -16.48
N LEU A 23 -12.78 -2.58 -16.28
CA LEU A 23 -13.48 -3.61 -15.51
C LEU A 23 -13.43 -3.35 -14.00
N TRP A 24 -12.57 -2.46 -13.51
CA TRP A 24 -12.42 -2.23 -12.06
C TRP A 24 -13.72 -1.82 -11.38
N ASN A 25 -14.42 -0.82 -11.94
CA ASN A 25 -15.66 -0.33 -11.36
C ASN A 25 -16.78 -1.40 -11.45
N GLU A 26 -16.87 -2.10 -12.58
CA GLU A 26 -17.83 -3.21 -12.78
C GLU A 26 -17.54 -4.38 -11.82
N PHE A 27 -16.27 -4.67 -11.56
CA PHE A 27 -15.84 -5.68 -10.59
C PHE A 27 -16.26 -5.29 -9.17
N ILE A 28 -15.97 -4.05 -8.74
CA ILE A 28 -16.40 -3.53 -7.43
C ILE A 28 -17.91 -3.67 -7.26
N GLU A 29 -18.68 -3.22 -8.24
CA GLU A 29 -20.15 -3.25 -8.21
C GLU A 29 -20.68 -4.68 -8.18
N SER A 30 -20.23 -5.55 -9.10
CA SER A 30 -20.69 -6.94 -9.20
C SER A 30 -20.35 -7.78 -7.97
N GLN A 31 -19.23 -7.50 -7.31
CA GLN A 31 -18.84 -8.17 -6.07
C GLN A 31 -19.45 -7.48 -4.83
N GLY A 32 -20.12 -6.34 -4.98
CA GLY A 32 -20.66 -5.53 -3.88
C GLY A 32 -19.58 -5.14 -2.88
N ILE A 33 -18.41 -4.73 -3.36
CA ILE A 33 -17.29 -4.30 -2.52
C ILE A 33 -17.56 -2.88 -2.04
N PRO A 34 -17.51 -2.61 -0.73
CA PRO A 34 -17.69 -1.25 -0.22
C PRO A 34 -16.47 -0.40 -0.58
N THR A 35 -16.67 0.68 -1.33
CA THR A 35 -15.65 1.69 -1.54
C THR A 35 -15.53 2.58 -0.30
N CYS A 36 -14.30 3.00 0.00
CA CYS A 36 -13.98 3.83 1.15
C CYS A 36 -13.66 5.24 0.69
N SER A 37 -14.44 6.20 1.18
CA SER A 37 -14.30 7.63 0.88
C SER A 37 -14.36 8.46 2.16
N GLU A 38 -14.22 7.85 3.33
CA GLU A 38 -14.17 8.52 4.63
C GLU A 38 -13.05 9.58 4.68
N GLU A 39 -13.22 10.63 5.48
CA GLU A 39 -12.23 11.70 5.59
C GLU A 39 -10.82 11.18 5.91
N VAL A 40 -10.70 10.24 6.86
CA VAL A 40 -9.42 9.62 7.22
C VAL A 40 -8.76 8.90 6.05
N VAL A 41 -9.57 8.28 5.18
CA VAL A 41 -9.12 7.59 3.97
C VAL A 41 -8.65 8.60 2.93
N ARG A 42 -9.47 9.62 2.64
CA ARG A 42 -9.08 10.68 1.70
C ARG A 42 -7.85 11.45 2.17
N ARG A 43 -7.72 11.65 3.49
CA ARG A 43 -6.52 12.25 4.08
C ARG A 43 -5.31 11.34 3.92
N TYR A 44 -5.44 10.05 4.19
CA TYR A 44 -4.37 9.07 3.96
C TYR A 44 -3.87 9.10 2.50
N GLN A 45 -4.78 9.18 1.52
CA GLN A 45 -4.47 9.33 0.10
C GLN A 45 -3.96 10.73 -0.31
N ASN A 46 -3.81 11.65 0.65
CA ASN A 46 -3.41 13.03 0.43
C ASN A 46 -4.37 13.82 -0.50
N ILE A 47 -5.67 13.52 -0.43
CA ILE A 47 -6.74 14.22 -1.16
C ILE A 47 -7.36 15.31 -0.28
N GLU A 48 -7.66 14.96 0.97
CA GLU A 48 -8.16 15.91 1.97
C GLU A 48 -6.97 16.71 2.53
N GLN A 49 -6.70 17.91 2.00
CA GLN A 49 -5.53 18.70 2.40
C GLN A 49 -5.71 19.41 3.74
N ASP A 50 -6.94 19.75 4.11
CA ASP A 50 -7.26 20.60 5.25
C ASP A 50 -7.62 19.81 6.52
N SER A 51 -7.43 18.49 6.54
CA SER A 51 -7.69 17.69 7.74
C SER A 51 -6.62 17.94 8.81
N TRP A 52 -7.02 18.61 9.88
CA TRP A 52 -6.20 18.78 11.09
C TRP A 52 -6.18 17.52 11.98
N ARG A 53 -7.12 16.61 11.75
CA ARG A 53 -7.34 15.44 12.61
C ARG A 53 -6.55 14.22 12.15
N TYR A 54 -6.34 14.06 10.85
CA TYR A 54 -5.75 12.87 10.27
C TYR A 54 -4.48 13.19 9.48
N LEU A 55 -3.61 12.19 9.34
CA LEU A 55 -2.33 12.28 8.66
C LEU A 55 -2.37 11.61 7.28
N GLU A 56 -1.59 12.16 6.35
CA GLU A 56 -1.34 11.50 5.06
C GLU A 56 -0.47 10.25 5.21
N ALA A 57 -0.52 9.35 4.22
CA ALA A 57 0.14 8.04 4.27
C ALA A 57 1.63 8.12 4.60
N ARG A 58 2.33 9.11 4.02
CA ARG A 58 3.77 9.29 4.21
C ARG A 58 4.12 9.57 5.67
N VAL A 59 3.44 10.54 6.29
CA VAL A 59 3.68 10.94 7.69
C VAL A 59 3.18 9.86 8.65
N LEU A 60 2.00 9.28 8.41
CA LEU A 60 1.47 8.22 9.27
C LEU A 60 2.39 6.99 9.29
N ASN A 61 2.81 6.52 8.11
CA ASN A 61 3.69 5.35 8.01
C ASN A 61 5.07 5.63 8.63
N HIS A 62 5.56 6.88 8.61
CA HIS A 62 6.77 7.25 9.33
C HIS A 62 6.62 7.00 10.84
N PHE A 63 5.62 7.61 11.49
CA PHE A 63 5.43 7.47 12.93
C PHE A 63 5.13 6.03 13.36
N LEU A 64 4.40 5.25 12.55
CA LEU A 64 4.16 3.83 12.84
C LEU A 64 5.46 3.01 12.84
N ASN A 65 6.41 3.32 11.97
CA ASN A 65 7.73 2.69 11.99
C ASN A 65 8.60 3.23 13.13
N LEU A 66 8.58 4.55 13.38
CA LEU A 66 9.33 5.16 14.49
C LEU A 66 8.90 4.60 15.85
N ARG A 67 7.59 4.44 16.08
CA ARG A 67 7.03 3.81 17.29
C ARG A 67 7.48 2.35 17.44
N HIS A 68 7.64 1.62 16.34
CA HIS A 68 8.07 0.22 16.38
C HIS A 68 9.57 0.09 16.66
N PHE A 69 10.41 0.78 15.87
CA PHE A 69 11.86 0.65 15.96
C PHE A 69 12.48 1.47 17.10
N GLY A 70 11.84 2.59 17.48
CA GLY A 70 12.32 3.53 18.49
C GLY A 70 13.13 4.68 17.90
N ARG A 71 13.28 5.75 18.69
CA ARG A 71 13.98 7.00 18.30
C ARG A 71 15.49 6.86 18.19
N ASP A 72 16.08 5.88 18.85
CA ASP A 72 17.53 5.60 18.81
C ASP A 72 17.88 4.46 17.84
N SER A 73 17.01 4.19 16.86
CA SER A 73 17.15 3.06 15.95
C SER A 73 17.77 3.45 14.61
N TYR A 74 18.27 2.45 13.88
CA TYR A 74 18.69 2.62 12.49
C TYR A 74 17.56 3.19 11.60
N TYR A 75 16.30 2.91 11.92
CA TYR A 75 15.18 3.53 11.22
C TYR A 75 15.13 5.04 11.43
N ALA A 76 15.35 5.50 12.67
CA ALA A 76 15.37 6.93 12.98
C ALA A 76 16.51 7.65 12.24
N GLU A 77 17.70 7.03 12.17
CA GLU A 77 18.83 7.53 11.37
C GLU A 77 18.46 7.66 9.87
N LEU A 78 17.75 6.67 9.31
CA LEU A 78 17.27 6.75 7.92
C LEU A 78 16.23 7.86 7.69
N ALA A 79 15.51 8.26 8.73
CA ALA A 79 14.38 9.18 8.65
C ALA A 79 14.71 10.64 8.96
N GLU A 80 15.84 10.90 9.65
CA GLU A 80 16.24 12.22 10.16
C GLU A 80 16.29 13.31 9.07
N ASP A 81 16.71 12.95 7.85
CA ASP A 81 16.77 13.88 6.71
C ASP A 81 15.39 14.20 6.08
N TYR A 82 14.33 13.45 6.45
CA TYR A 82 13.04 13.47 5.76
C TYR A 82 11.86 13.87 6.66
N PHE A 83 11.95 13.61 7.96
CA PHE A 83 10.86 13.74 8.91
C PHE A 83 11.33 14.38 10.21
N ASP A 84 10.40 15.07 10.87
CA ASP A 84 10.56 15.36 12.30
C ASP A 84 10.42 14.06 13.09
N LEU A 85 11.27 13.88 14.09
CA LEU A 85 11.21 12.75 15.02
C LEU A 85 10.26 13.02 16.19
N GLU A 86 9.84 14.28 16.36
CA GLU A 86 8.82 14.65 17.33
C GLU A 86 7.43 14.33 16.81
N GLU A 87 6.72 13.55 17.62
CA GLU A 87 5.42 13.02 17.28
C GLU A 87 4.33 13.82 18.01
N GLU A 88 3.37 14.33 17.25
CA GLU A 88 2.08 14.74 17.81
C GLU A 88 1.19 13.49 17.96
N GLU A 89 1.02 13.00 19.19
CA GLU A 89 0.32 11.73 19.46
C GLU A 89 -1.13 11.73 18.93
N TYR A 90 -1.84 12.86 19.04
CA TYR A 90 -3.27 12.93 18.71
C TYR A 90 -3.56 12.64 17.23
N PRO A 91 -2.94 13.31 16.23
CA PRO A 91 -3.18 12.99 14.82
C PRO A 91 -2.79 11.56 14.43
N VAL A 92 -1.74 11.00 15.03
CA VAL A 92 -1.31 9.61 14.76
C VAL A 92 -2.37 8.63 15.24
N ASP A 93 -2.75 8.72 16.52
CA ASP A 93 -3.74 7.82 17.12
C ASP A 93 -5.13 7.97 16.47
N ALA A 94 -5.52 9.21 16.14
CA ALA A 94 -6.77 9.46 15.43
C ALA A 94 -6.78 8.82 14.03
N SER A 95 -5.66 8.91 13.29
CA SER A 95 -5.53 8.30 11.96
C SER A 95 -5.59 6.78 12.03
N VAL A 96 -4.86 6.19 12.98
CA VAL A 96 -4.90 4.74 13.22
C VAL A 96 -6.32 4.30 13.57
N ALA A 97 -6.94 4.90 14.58
CA ALA A 97 -8.29 4.53 15.00
C ALA A 97 -9.33 4.72 13.88
N GLY A 98 -9.20 5.77 13.07
CA GLY A 98 -10.07 6.02 11.93
C GLY A 98 -9.94 4.97 10.84
N LEU A 99 -8.71 4.62 10.43
CA LEU A 99 -8.47 3.57 9.44
C LEU A 99 -8.90 2.20 9.96
N GLU A 100 -8.57 1.86 11.20
CA GLU A 100 -8.98 0.59 11.83
C GLU A 100 -10.51 0.46 11.87
N ALA A 101 -11.23 1.55 12.12
CA ALA A 101 -12.69 1.56 12.04
C ALA A 101 -13.17 1.29 10.60
N VAL A 102 -12.57 1.90 9.58
CA VAL A 102 -12.91 1.62 8.16
C VAL A 102 -12.74 0.14 7.85
N PHE A 103 -11.59 -0.45 8.18
CA PHE A 103 -11.34 -1.89 8.00
C PHE A 103 -12.35 -2.75 8.78
N ALA A 104 -12.68 -2.41 10.03
CA ALA A 104 -13.63 -3.17 10.83
C ALA A 104 -15.03 -3.31 10.18
N PHE A 105 -15.43 -2.35 9.33
CA PHE A 105 -16.73 -2.33 8.67
C PHE A 105 -16.69 -2.65 7.17
N LYS A 106 -15.57 -2.37 6.50
CA LYS A 106 -15.46 -2.43 5.03
C LYS A 106 -14.37 -3.39 4.53
N ALA A 107 -13.66 -4.08 5.42
CA ALA A 107 -12.64 -5.03 4.99
C ALA A 107 -13.20 -6.13 4.10
N CYS A 108 -12.40 -6.49 3.11
CA CYS A 108 -12.59 -7.60 2.21
C CYS A 108 -11.32 -8.47 2.17
N ARG A 109 -11.49 -9.72 1.78
CA ARG A 109 -10.42 -10.67 1.49
C ARG A 109 -10.64 -11.19 0.09
N PHE A 110 -9.61 -11.10 -0.74
CA PHE A 110 -9.69 -11.54 -2.14
C PHE A 110 -9.30 -12.99 -2.29
N THR A 111 -9.45 -13.54 -3.49
CA THR A 111 -9.04 -14.92 -3.77
C THR A 111 -7.52 -15.08 -3.71
N SER A 112 -7.04 -16.30 -3.46
CA SER A 112 -5.60 -16.59 -3.33
C SER A 112 -4.76 -16.32 -4.60
N ASP A 113 -5.41 -16.24 -5.77
CA ASP A 113 -4.81 -15.90 -7.06
C ASP A 113 -4.88 -14.41 -7.39
N SER A 114 -5.48 -13.59 -6.51
CA SER A 114 -5.49 -12.15 -6.63
C SER A 114 -4.11 -11.56 -6.29
N VAL A 115 -3.71 -10.55 -7.05
CA VAL A 115 -2.41 -9.88 -6.91
C VAL A 115 -2.62 -8.38 -6.84
N VAL A 116 -1.76 -7.69 -6.09
CA VAL A 116 -1.62 -6.23 -6.11
C VAL A 116 -0.14 -5.85 -6.21
N PHE A 117 0.11 -4.61 -6.62
CA PHE A 117 1.43 -4.10 -6.96
C PHE A 117 1.78 -2.88 -6.11
N LYS A 118 3.05 -2.79 -5.69
CA LYS A 118 3.58 -1.61 -4.99
C LYS A 118 4.89 -1.17 -5.62
N GLY A 119 4.95 0.07 -6.11
CA GLY A 119 6.22 0.71 -6.40
C GLY A 119 6.91 1.15 -5.12
N VAL A 120 8.16 0.71 -4.92
CA VAL A 120 8.97 1.13 -3.77
C VAL A 120 9.63 2.47 -4.06
N SER A 121 9.26 3.48 -3.26
CA SER A 121 9.89 4.79 -3.25
C SER A 121 11.14 4.81 -2.36
N SER A 122 11.83 5.96 -2.30
CA SER A 122 13.01 6.18 -1.46
C SER A 122 12.68 6.51 0.00
N GLU A 123 11.44 6.30 0.44
CA GLU A 123 11.01 6.62 1.80
C GLU A 123 11.71 5.71 2.84
N PRO A 124 12.05 6.23 4.03
CA PRO A 124 12.74 5.47 5.08
C PRO A 124 12.05 4.16 5.47
N PHE A 125 10.71 4.16 5.51
CA PHE A 125 9.91 2.97 5.85
C PHE A 125 9.89 1.91 4.76
N TYR A 126 10.48 2.16 3.59
CA TYR A 126 10.81 1.11 2.63
C TYR A 126 12.30 0.79 2.59
N LYS A 127 13.17 1.78 2.81
CA LYS A 127 14.63 1.56 2.91
C LYS A 127 15.00 0.57 4.02
N ILE A 128 14.27 0.57 5.14
CA ILE A 128 14.50 -0.34 6.27
C ILE A 128 14.41 -1.84 5.88
N HIS A 129 13.71 -2.17 4.80
CA HIS A 129 13.61 -3.54 4.31
C HIS A 129 14.79 -3.98 3.42
N ALA A 130 15.69 -3.05 3.07
CA ALA A 130 16.85 -3.28 2.21
C ALA A 130 16.49 -4.16 0.99
N PHE A 131 15.44 -3.76 0.26
CA PHE A 131 14.86 -4.62 -0.78
C PHE A 131 15.89 -5.14 -1.76
N GLU A 132 16.95 -4.39 -2.09
CA GLU A 132 18.05 -4.84 -2.95
C GLU A 132 18.70 -6.18 -2.53
N ASP A 133 18.77 -6.43 -1.22
CA ASP A 133 19.46 -7.59 -0.64
C ASP A 133 18.52 -8.73 -0.24
N VAL A 134 17.19 -8.54 -0.34
CA VAL A 134 16.25 -9.56 0.14
C VAL A 134 16.39 -10.88 -0.61
N GLN A 135 16.13 -11.98 0.09
CA GLN A 135 16.24 -13.35 -0.40
C GLN A 135 14.93 -14.12 -0.20
N PRO A 136 14.63 -15.12 -1.05
CA PRO A 136 13.50 -16.02 -0.83
C PRO A 136 13.51 -16.67 0.57
N GLY A 137 12.33 -16.77 1.18
CA GLY A 137 12.10 -17.27 2.54
C GLY A 137 12.27 -16.22 3.65
N GLN A 138 12.74 -15.01 3.34
CA GLN A 138 12.80 -13.93 4.34
C GLN A 138 11.40 -13.41 4.70
N MET A 139 11.23 -13.05 5.97
CA MET A 139 10.00 -12.43 6.48
C MET A 139 10.19 -10.92 6.58
N LEU A 140 9.27 -10.17 5.98
CA LEU A 140 9.21 -8.71 6.03
C LEU A 140 7.95 -8.29 6.79
N GLN A 141 8.08 -7.34 7.72
CA GLN A 141 6.94 -6.77 8.43
C GLN A 141 6.74 -5.32 8.01
N PHE A 142 5.56 -4.98 7.49
CA PHE A 142 5.23 -3.59 7.16
C PHE A 142 4.45 -2.98 8.32
N HIS A 143 5.08 -2.16 9.16
CA HIS A 143 4.42 -1.61 10.36
C HIS A 143 3.33 -0.58 10.04
N GLY A 144 3.49 0.15 8.93
CA GLY A 144 2.47 1.02 8.36
C GLY A 144 1.43 0.28 7.52
N PHE A 145 0.41 1.01 7.07
CA PHE A 145 -0.51 0.49 6.06
C PHE A 145 0.18 0.44 4.69
N VAL A 146 -0.19 -0.52 3.84
CA VAL A 146 0.43 -0.70 2.52
C VAL A 146 -0.57 -0.36 1.43
N SER A 147 -0.45 0.86 0.91
CA SER A 147 -1.17 1.35 -0.27
C SER A 147 -0.64 0.67 -1.53
N THR A 148 -1.50 -0.02 -2.28
CA THR A 148 -1.13 -0.81 -3.48
C THR A 148 -2.09 -0.53 -4.63
N SER A 149 -1.67 -0.80 -5.86
CA SER A 149 -2.53 -0.74 -7.04
C SER A 149 -2.82 -2.14 -7.58
N VAL A 150 -3.98 -2.36 -8.17
CA VAL A 150 -4.24 -3.59 -8.95
C VAL A 150 -3.53 -3.59 -10.31
N CYS A 151 -2.94 -2.47 -10.73
CA CYS A 151 -2.18 -2.35 -11.97
C CYS A 151 -0.68 -2.21 -11.74
N ARG A 152 0.09 -2.97 -12.53
CA ARG A 152 1.54 -2.91 -12.57
C ARG A 152 2.06 -1.55 -13.04
N ASP A 153 1.68 -1.09 -14.24
CA ASP A 153 2.15 0.20 -14.79
C ASP A 153 1.86 1.37 -13.86
N LYS A 154 0.69 1.37 -13.19
CA LYS A 154 0.36 2.43 -12.24
C LYS A 154 1.26 2.38 -11.00
N ALA A 155 1.54 1.19 -10.47
CA ALA A 155 2.47 1.03 -9.37
C ALA A 155 3.90 1.46 -9.76
N LEU A 156 4.30 1.31 -11.03
CA LEU A 156 5.60 1.74 -11.53
C LEU A 156 5.80 3.27 -11.47
N ASP A 157 4.73 4.08 -11.48
CA ASP A 157 4.83 5.54 -11.29
C ASP A 157 5.54 5.92 -9.97
N PHE A 158 5.49 5.02 -8.97
CA PHE A 158 6.06 5.23 -7.64
C PHE A 158 7.45 4.59 -7.45
N VAL A 159 7.94 3.82 -8.43
CA VAL A 159 9.25 3.17 -8.33
C VAL A 159 10.35 4.22 -8.46
N HIS A 160 11.18 4.32 -7.42
CA HIS A 160 12.40 5.13 -7.49
C HIS A 160 13.35 4.57 -8.56
N LYS A 161 14.30 5.37 -9.10
CA LYS A 161 15.23 4.96 -10.18
C LYS A 161 15.95 3.61 -9.97
N THR A 162 16.19 3.26 -8.70
CA THR A 162 16.82 2.00 -8.26
C THR A 162 15.91 1.16 -7.36
N GLY A 163 14.62 1.51 -7.32
CA GLY A 163 13.61 0.86 -6.48
C GLY A 163 13.22 -0.52 -7.02
N SER A 164 12.45 -1.23 -6.20
CA SER A 164 11.83 -2.50 -6.58
C SER A 164 10.33 -2.33 -6.80
N LEU A 165 9.75 -3.15 -7.67
CA LEU A 165 8.32 -3.38 -7.72
C LEU A 165 7.98 -4.57 -6.82
N LEU A 166 7.05 -4.40 -5.88
CA LEU A 166 6.53 -5.52 -5.10
C LEU A 166 5.33 -6.12 -5.83
N VAL A 167 5.33 -7.45 -5.96
CA VAL A 167 4.21 -8.24 -6.51
C VAL A 167 3.63 -9.05 -5.35
N ILE A 168 2.49 -8.61 -4.82
CA ILE A 168 1.96 -9.07 -3.54
C ILE A 168 0.76 -9.99 -3.78
N ARG A 169 0.81 -11.20 -3.19
CA ARG A 169 -0.28 -12.19 -3.21
C ARG A 169 -0.67 -12.63 -1.79
N GLY A 170 -1.64 -13.53 -1.65
CA GLY A 170 -2.14 -13.98 -0.35
C GLY A 170 -3.19 -13.04 0.25
N LEU A 171 -3.94 -12.34 -0.61
CA LEU A 171 -4.97 -11.38 -0.20
C LEU A 171 -6.21 -12.05 0.43
N ASP A 172 -6.26 -13.39 0.42
CA ASP A 172 -7.20 -14.20 1.18
C ASP A 172 -6.87 -14.28 2.68
N LEU A 173 -5.63 -13.93 3.05
CA LEU A 173 -5.10 -14.05 4.41
C LEU A 173 -5.04 -12.72 5.16
N VAL A 174 -5.11 -11.60 4.44
CA VAL A 174 -5.02 -10.24 5.00
C VAL A 174 -6.28 -9.44 4.69
N ASP A 175 -6.70 -8.62 5.65
CA ASP A 175 -7.81 -7.70 5.43
C ASP A 175 -7.35 -6.56 4.50
N CYS A 176 -8.16 -6.28 3.49
CA CYS A 176 -7.95 -5.22 2.52
C CYS A 176 -9.15 -4.29 2.49
N VAL A 177 -8.96 -3.01 2.17
CA VAL A 177 -10.06 -2.12 1.81
C VAL A 177 -9.83 -1.54 0.42
N VAL A 178 -10.92 -1.40 -0.33
CA VAL A 178 -10.89 -0.75 -1.63
C VAL A 178 -11.20 0.72 -1.44
N LEU A 179 -10.25 1.54 -1.88
CA LEU A 179 -10.34 2.98 -1.77
C LEU A 179 -11.13 3.55 -2.94
N GLU A 180 -11.69 4.74 -2.75
CA GLU A 180 -12.38 5.43 -3.84
C GLU A 180 -11.42 5.67 -5.01
N ASN A 181 -11.94 5.47 -6.22
CA ASN A 181 -11.13 5.47 -7.43
C ASN A 181 -10.79 6.91 -7.88
N LEU A 182 -9.91 7.55 -7.12
CA LEU A 182 -9.54 8.95 -7.28
C LEU A 182 -8.16 9.08 -7.93
N THR A 183 -7.93 10.24 -8.53
CA THR A 183 -6.67 10.62 -9.16
C THR A 183 -5.65 11.08 -8.12
N VAL A 184 -4.43 10.55 -8.19
CA VAL A 184 -3.32 10.93 -7.29
C VAL A 184 -2.41 11.93 -8.00
N GLN A 185 -2.48 13.19 -7.58
CA GLN A 185 -1.86 14.33 -8.28
C GLN A 185 -0.33 14.30 -8.34
N THR A 186 0.32 13.45 -7.54
CA THR A 186 1.78 13.44 -7.35
C THR A 186 2.54 12.50 -8.31
N THR A 187 1.86 11.89 -9.29
CA THR A 187 2.44 10.86 -10.18
C THR A 187 2.45 11.27 -11.65
N ALA A 188 3.31 10.64 -12.47
CA ALA A 188 3.43 10.91 -13.91
C ALA A 188 2.09 10.74 -14.67
N ASN A 189 1.28 9.77 -14.24
CA ASN A 189 -0.07 9.54 -14.77
C ASN A 189 -1.15 9.99 -13.78
N ALA A 190 -1.00 11.19 -13.21
CA ALA A 190 -1.91 11.74 -12.21
C ALA A 190 -3.39 11.80 -12.64
N HIS A 191 -3.67 11.86 -13.94
CA HIS A 191 -5.02 11.88 -14.49
C HIS A 191 -5.68 10.50 -14.54
N VAL A 192 -4.91 9.44 -14.31
CA VAL A 192 -5.39 8.05 -14.26
C VAL A 192 -5.57 7.65 -12.79
N PRO A 193 -6.77 7.21 -12.39
CA PRO A 193 -7.02 6.75 -11.03
C PRO A 193 -6.10 5.60 -10.61
N GLU A 194 -5.84 5.42 -9.31
CA GLU A 194 -4.85 4.43 -8.87
C GLU A 194 -5.38 2.98 -8.84
N HIS A 195 -6.70 2.78 -8.82
CA HIS A 195 -7.32 1.48 -8.51
C HIS A 195 -6.72 0.87 -7.24
N GLU A 196 -6.78 1.66 -6.16
CA GLU A 196 -6.02 1.41 -4.96
C GLU A 196 -6.69 0.39 -4.02
N VAL A 197 -5.88 -0.55 -3.54
CA VAL A 197 -6.22 -1.49 -2.48
C VAL A 197 -5.27 -1.25 -1.32
N LEU A 198 -5.82 -0.94 -0.15
CA LEU A 198 -5.04 -0.72 1.07
C LEU A 198 -5.00 -1.98 1.91
N LEU A 199 -3.80 -2.45 2.24
CA LEU A 199 -3.61 -3.60 3.12
C LEU A 199 -3.47 -3.13 4.56
N TRP A 200 -3.96 -3.97 5.48
CA TRP A 200 -3.86 -3.76 6.92
C TRP A 200 -2.41 -3.53 7.37
N ARG A 201 -2.24 -2.70 8.40
CA ARG A 201 -0.93 -2.39 8.99
C ARG A 201 -0.33 -3.59 9.72
N SER A 202 0.98 -3.58 9.95
CA SER A 202 1.70 -4.67 10.63
C SER A 202 1.57 -6.03 9.94
N VAL A 203 1.26 -6.04 8.64
CA VAL A 203 1.18 -7.26 7.84
C VAL A 203 2.57 -7.89 7.70
N MET A 204 2.62 -9.20 7.90
CA MET A 204 3.79 -10.02 7.66
C MET A 204 3.74 -10.56 6.23
N MET A 205 4.86 -10.50 5.53
CA MET A 205 4.97 -11.05 4.18
C MET A 205 6.24 -11.89 4.02
N GLU A 206 6.10 -13.06 3.42
CA GLU A 206 7.22 -13.90 3.01
C GLU A 206 7.70 -13.49 1.61
N VAL A 207 9.00 -13.35 1.44
CA VAL A 207 9.63 -13.22 0.12
C VAL A 207 9.60 -14.57 -0.58
N LEU A 208 8.79 -14.70 -1.63
CA LEU A 208 8.71 -15.94 -2.39
C LEU A 208 9.78 -16.04 -3.46
N GLN A 209 10.05 -14.91 -4.13
CA GLN A 209 10.92 -14.87 -5.29
C GLN A 209 11.45 -13.45 -5.49
N VAL A 210 12.68 -13.35 -5.98
CA VAL A 210 13.28 -12.09 -6.45
C VAL A 210 13.60 -12.22 -7.93
N VAL A 211 13.12 -11.29 -8.73
CA VAL A 211 13.42 -11.19 -10.16
C VAL A 211 14.37 -10.01 -10.36
N PRO A 212 15.58 -10.23 -10.90
CA PRO A 212 16.53 -9.16 -11.11
C PRO A 212 16.00 -8.12 -12.12
N ALA A 213 16.44 -6.88 -11.97
CA ALA A 213 16.15 -5.83 -12.93
C ALA A 213 16.67 -6.22 -14.34
N THR A 214 15.95 -5.80 -15.37
CA THR A 214 16.38 -5.91 -16.76
C THR A 214 16.48 -4.50 -17.36
N GLY A 215 17.03 -4.37 -18.57
CA GLY A 215 17.14 -3.05 -19.22
C GLY A 215 15.81 -2.30 -19.41
N HIS A 216 14.66 -2.98 -19.25
CA HIS A 216 13.32 -2.42 -19.44
C HIS A 216 12.37 -2.61 -18.26
N SER A 217 12.80 -3.23 -17.16
CA SER A 217 11.94 -3.49 -15.99
C SER A 217 12.75 -3.37 -14.69
N PRO A 218 12.19 -2.74 -13.63
CA PRO A 218 12.85 -2.71 -12.34
C PRO A 218 12.96 -4.12 -11.75
N ARG A 219 13.72 -4.21 -10.66
CA ARG A 219 13.79 -5.44 -9.86
C ARG A 219 12.40 -5.74 -9.28
N GLU A 220 11.96 -6.99 -9.32
CA GLU A 220 10.69 -7.39 -8.70
C GLU A 220 10.93 -8.24 -7.45
N VAL A 221 10.16 -7.98 -6.41
CA VAL A 221 10.10 -8.80 -5.18
C VAL A 221 8.70 -9.37 -5.06
N HIS A 222 8.57 -10.67 -5.22
CA HIS A 222 7.29 -11.35 -5.05
C HIS A 222 7.10 -11.69 -3.57
N LEU A 223 6.01 -11.16 -3.02
CA LEU A 223 5.66 -11.30 -1.61
C LEU A 223 4.36 -12.07 -1.46
N LYS A 224 4.22 -12.80 -0.35
CA LYS A 224 2.96 -13.40 0.07
C LYS A 224 2.63 -12.99 1.50
N ALA A 225 1.44 -12.42 1.72
CA ALA A 225 0.94 -12.18 3.07
C ALA A 225 0.75 -13.51 3.82
N VAL A 226 1.08 -13.52 5.12
CA VAL A 226 0.99 -14.71 6.00
C VAL A 226 0.27 -14.43 7.31
#